data_AF-A0A968ZQT8-F1
#
_entry.id   AF-A0A968ZQT8-F1
#
_cell.length_a   1.000
_cell.length_b   1.000
_cell.length_c   1.000
_cell.angle_alpha   90.00
_cell.angle_beta   90.00
_cell.angle_gamma   90.00
#
_symmetry.space_group_name_H-M   'P 1'
#
loop_
_entity.id
_entity.type
_entity.pdbx_description
1 polymer ?
#
loop_
_entity_poly.entity_id
_entity_poly.type
_entity_poly.pdbx_seq_one_letter_code
_entity_poly.pdbx_strand_id
1 'polypeptide(L)'
;MLITPLSENDLAEDILIRLVKQRLFSIDSWQIIKSIFRATNIDPRLIQHPWIPQALLDWMPANRYSPVMGGFLDAEVVWPLLLEHGLKLTAERPDVAAILEWSAHQDHVALYRQSTEEFCLAARNWLVTQAGTAAETILNCVANNPLPDALPLGLAAHVIFHPDAQNKLEKAIGKFEERFLSGQSPQLSTMNAWSIAANQALAAFSNATQQALIQRSDAILAEVSAEGFAYLSTVSELGFNQHLSDLSKQLIALLKGPAQSKLDKLTQTYQIVKSHQQAIQFLSERRLERLDMALRLAQWLVTYKIAPAAKPIALEEAIAYHTQEGSFLDWARRLLPMAEPNRELATAYSKLFETITAIREAHSQQFAHLLKDWTAVGSTRKSVLPVEQILATVVAPLAETHPVLLIVLDGLSVSITHELLGDLIQQNWHLISPESQDYSIQAGLAAIPSVTDVSRMSLLCGQLCQGASNKEVQGFCNHPDLVRHSKRNMPPLLFHKKTFRQATHLPSLTNFIALSNPTKIRLLG
;
A
#
# COMPACT_ATOMS: atom_id res chain seq x y z
N MET A 1 19.74 51.03 42.56
CA MET A 1 18.75 49.97 42.86
C MET A 1 19.47 48.92 43.68
N LEU A 2 19.02 48.66 44.90
CA LEU A 2 19.58 47.63 45.79
C LEU A 2 18.69 46.38 45.64
N ILE A 3 19.27 45.24 45.28
CA ILE A 3 18.57 43.94 45.24
C ILE A 3 19.16 43.09 46.37
N THR A 4 18.30 42.47 47.18
CA THR A 4 18.69 41.65 48.33
C THR A 4 17.83 40.38 48.38
N PRO A 5 18.40 39.22 48.77
CA PRO A 5 17.62 38.00 49.02
C PRO A 5 16.92 38.00 50.40
N LEU A 6 17.18 39.00 51.25
CA LEU A 6 16.63 39.12 52.59
C LEU A 6 15.19 39.63 52.55
N SER A 7 14.32 39.08 53.41
CA SER A 7 12.97 39.62 53.62
C SER A 7 13.03 40.87 54.51
N GLU A 8 11.95 41.64 54.55
CA GLU A 8 11.87 42.85 55.39
C GLU A 8 12.05 42.55 56.87
N ASN A 9 11.65 41.35 57.31
CA ASN A 9 11.82 40.87 58.70
C ASN A 9 13.27 40.48 59.03
N ASP A 10 14.11 40.25 58.02
CA ASP A 10 15.52 39.93 58.18
C ASP A 10 16.40 41.19 58.25
N LEU A 11 15.81 42.38 58.04
CA LEU A 11 16.48 43.66 58.11
C LEU A 11 16.20 44.38 59.43
N ALA A 12 17.24 44.90 60.07
CA ALA A 12 17.08 45.76 61.23
C ALA A 12 16.44 47.12 60.85
N GLU A 13 15.67 47.70 61.76
CA GLU A 13 14.92 48.96 61.54
C GLU A 13 15.83 50.13 61.10
N ASP A 14 17.07 50.16 61.57
CA ASP A 14 18.06 51.19 61.22
C ASP A 14 18.50 51.12 59.75
N ILE A 15 18.45 49.93 59.13
CA ILE A 15 18.67 49.71 57.70
C ILE A 15 17.42 50.13 56.91
N LEU A 16 16.23 49.74 57.37
CA LEU A 16 14.96 50.06 56.69
C LEU A 16 14.75 51.58 56.58
N ILE A 17 15.03 52.36 57.64
CA ILE A 17 14.87 53.83 57.64
C ILE A 17 15.78 54.52 56.60
N ARG A 18 16.91 53.89 56.23
CA ARG A 18 17.85 54.41 55.22
C ARG A 18 17.42 54.08 53.79
N LEU A 19 16.44 53.19 53.59
CA LEU A 19 15.88 52.88 52.28
C LEU A 19 14.89 53.97 51.84
N VAL A 20 14.87 54.25 50.53
CA VAL A 20 13.87 55.13 49.93
C VAL A 20 12.47 54.52 50.14
N LYS A 21 11.58 55.26 50.82
CA LYS A 21 10.24 54.83 51.27
C LYS A 21 10.22 53.82 52.43
N GLN A 22 11.35 53.63 53.12
CA GLN A 22 11.47 52.89 54.37
C GLN A 22 10.96 51.44 54.34
N ARG A 23 10.96 50.81 53.16
CA ARG A 23 10.48 49.46 52.99
C ARG A 23 11.19 48.72 51.89
N LEU A 24 11.18 47.39 51.96
CA LEU A 24 11.53 46.55 50.80
C LEU A 24 10.32 46.42 49.88
N PHE A 25 10.55 46.48 48.58
CA PHE A 25 9.54 46.15 47.58
C PHE A 25 9.77 44.70 47.18
N SER A 26 8.81 43.82 47.47
CA SER A 26 8.84 42.46 46.91
C SER A 26 8.61 42.55 45.40
N ILE A 27 9.42 41.82 44.64
CA ILE A 27 9.18 41.63 43.22
C ILE A 27 8.04 40.61 43.13
N ASP A 28 6.81 41.09 42.90
CA ASP A 28 5.69 40.21 42.58
C ASP A 28 5.83 39.73 41.12
N SER A 29 6.35 38.51 40.96
CA SER A 29 6.58 37.91 39.64
C SER A 29 5.31 37.87 38.79
N TRP A 30 4.12 37.76 39.39
CA TRP A 30 2.85 37.82 38.66
C TRP A 30 2.57 39.22 38.09
N GLN A 31 3.02 40.31 38.74
CA GLN A 31 2.91 41.66 38.16
C GLN A 31 3.82 41.83 36.95
N ILE A 32 5.01 41.22 36.97
CA ILE A 32 5.91 41.22 35.81
C ILE A 32 5.24 40.49 34.65
N ILE A 33 4.71 39.29 34.90
CA ILE A 33 3.99 38.50 33.88
C ILE A 33 2.77 39.27 33.33
N LYS A 34 1.97 39.91 34.20
CA LYS A 34 0.86 40.80 33.76
C LYS A 34 1.35 41.89 32.81
N SER A 35 2.46 42.54 33.13
CA SER A 35 3.04 43.58 32.28
C SER A 35 3.52 43.02 30.93
N ILE A 36 4.18 41.87 30.92
CA ILE A 36 4.71 41.22 29.70
C ILE A 36 3.56 40.84 28.75
N PHE A 37 2.51 40.19 29.26
CA PHE A 37 1.35 39.78 28.47
C PHE A 37 0.32 40.91 28.26
N ARG A 38 0.55 42.09 28.84
CA ARG A 38 -0.42 43.22 28.89
C ARG A 38 -1.80 42.80 29.44
N ALA A 39 -1.81 41.91 30.43
CA ALA A 39 -3.01 41.43 31.11
C ALA A 39 -3.36 42.31 32.33
N THR A 40 -4.65 42.53 32.57
CA THR A 40 -5.20 43.16 33.77
C THR A 40 -5.50 42.13 34.87
N ASN A 41 -5.91 40.92 34.48
CA ASN A 41 -6.28 39.82 35.37
C ASN A 41 -5.57 38.51 35.00
N ILE A 42 -5.40 37.61 35.98
CA ILE A 42 -4.80 36.28 35.80
C ILE A 42 -5.82 35.24 36.25
N ASP A 43 -5.91 34.13 35.53
CA ASP A 43 -6.71 32.97 35.91
C ASP A 43 -6.32 32.42 37.30
N PRO A 44 -7.25 32.27 38.25
CA PRO A 44 -6.98 31.66 39.56
C PRO A 44 -6.37 30.24 39.48
N ARG A 45 -6.62 29.48 38.41
CA ARG A 45 -6.01 28.16 38.17
C ARG A 45 -4.48 28.26 38.05
N LEU A 46 -3.97 29.37 37.51
CA LEU A 46 -2.54 29.62 37.37
C LEU A 46 -1.90 30.09 38.68
N ILE A 47 -2.61 30.89 39.47
CA ILE A 47 -2.12 31.46 40.74
C ILE A 47 -1.81 30.36 41.76
N GLN A 48 -2.47 29.21 41.67
CA GLN A 48 -2.22 28.03 42.52
C GLN A 48 -0.82 27.43 42.32
N HIS A 49 -0.10 27.82 41.26
CA HIS A 49 1.23 27.34 40.92
C HIS A 49 2.26 28.48 40.99
N PRO A 50 2.90 28.71 42.15
CA PRO A 50 3.78 29.86 42.37
C PRO A 50 5.06 29.84 41.52
N TRP A 51 5.43 28.70 40.94
CA TRP A 51 6.58 28.54 40.06
C TRP A 51 6.33 29.03 38.62
N ILE A 52 5.07 29.12 38.16
CA ILE A 52 4.74 29.46 36.77
C ILE A 52 5.34 30.82 36.33
N PRO A 53 5.27 31.90 37.13
CA PRO A 53 5.82 33.18 36.71
C PRO A 53 7.32 33.12 36.45
N GLN A 54 8.06 32.39 37.29
CA GLN A 54 9.49 32.23 37.11
C GLN A 54 9.79 31.42 35.85
N ALA A 55 9.07 30.32 35.62
CA ALA A 55 9.23 29.50 34.41
C ALA A 55 8.95 30.30 33.12
N LEU A 56 7.91 31.13 33.11
CA LEU A 56 7.60 32.01 31.97
C LEU A 56 8.67 33.09 31.75
N LEU A 57 9.32 33.58 32.82
CA LEU A 57 10.44 34.52 32.67
C LEU A 57 11.69 33.81 32.13
N ASP A 58 11.99 32.62 32.64
CA ASP A 58 13.15 31.83 32.22
C ASP A 58 13.05 31.36 30.76
N TRP A 59 11.83 31.10 30.29
CA TRP A 59 11.54 30.66 28.91
C TRP A 59 11.05 31.78 28.00
N MET A 60 11.33 33.05 28.35
CA MET A 60 10.88 34.18 27.56
C MET A 60 11.52 34.18 26.16
N PRO A 61 10.72 34.20 25.06
CA PRO A 61 11.25 34.21 23.71
C PRO A 61 11.90 35.56 23.37
N ALA A 62 12.81 35.57 22.39
CA ALA A 62 13.53 36.79 21.98
C ALA A 62 12.59 37.94 21.57
N ASN A 63 11.44 37.62 20.97
CA ASN A 63 10.43 38.60 20.55
C ASN A 63 9.40 38.96 21.63
N ARG A 64 9.57 38.47 22.87
CA ARG A 64 8.60 38.53 23.99
C ARG A 64 7.28 37.82 23.66
N TYR A 65 6.49 37.53 24.68
CA TYR A 65 5.17 36.92 24.49
C TYR A 65 4.19 37.88 23.81
N SER A 66 3.30 37.32 23.00
CA SER A 66 2.19 38.07 22.41
C SER A 66 1.24 38.58 23.48
N PRO A 67 0.76 39.84 23.39
CA PRO A 67 -0.26 40.36 24.29
C PRO A 67 -1.55 39.53 24.26
N VAL A 68 -2.18 39.32 25.41
CA VAL A 68 -3.48 38.63 25.47
C VAL A 68 -4.62 39.51 24.97
N MET A 69 -5.52 38.93 24.17
CA MET A 69 -6.73 39.61 23.69
C MET A 69 -7.73 39.70 24.86
N GLY A 70 -8.20 40.91 25.20
CA GLY A 70 -9.20 41.12 26.27
C GLY A 70 -8.62 41.29 27.69
N GLY A 71 -7.30 41.27 27.85
CA GLY A 71 -6.64 41.60 29.12
C GLY A 71 -6.70 40.52 30.20
N PHE A 72 -7.17 39.31 29.89
CA PHE A 72 -7.18 38.20 30.84
C PHE A 72 -6.15 37.14 30.43
N LEU A 73 -5.25 36.77 31.35
CA LEU A 73 -4.26 35.72 31.12
C LEU A 73 -4.84 34.37 31.54
N ASP A 74 -5.41 33.67 30.57
CA ASP A 74 -6.06 32.37 30.73
C ASP A 74 -5.06 31.21 30.83
N ALA A 75 -5.46 30.15 31.54
CA ALA A 75 -4.71 28.90 31.58
C ALA A 75 -4.50 28.31 30.18
N GLU A 76 -5.47 28.48 29.28
CA GLU A 76 -5.43 28.04 27.88
C GLU A 76 -4.40 28.80 27.03
N VAL A 77 -3.91 29.96 27.48
CA VAL A 77 -2.80 30.69 26.85
C VAL A 77 -1.46 30.25 27.43
N VAL A 78 -1.39 30.07 28.75
CA VAL A 78 -0.14 29.82 29.46
C VAL A 78 0.33 28.38 29.33
N TRP A 79 -0.56 27.39 29.42
CA TRP A 79 -0.17 25.98 29.40
C TRP A 79 0.45 25.51 28.08
N PRO A 80 -0.05 25.89 26.89
CA PRO A 80 0.64 25.57 25.64
C PRO A 80 2.09 26.07 25.61
N LEU A 81 2.35 27.28 26.12
CA LEU A 81 3.70 27.82 26.23
C LEU A 81 4.57 27.00 27.19
N LEU A 82 4.04 26.67 28.38
CA LEU A 82 4.77 25.86 29.36
C LEU A 82 5.09 24.45 28.85
N LEU A 83 4.18 23.84 28.09
CA LEU A 83 4.36 22.49 27.55
C LEU A 83 5.27 22.47 26.34
N GLU A 84 5.21 23.47 25.47
CA GLU A 84 6.15 23.63 24.36
C GLU A 84 7.58 23.80 24.89
N HIS A 85 7.78 24.68 25.85
CA HIS A 85 9.14 24.99 26.34
C HIS A 85 9.65 23.96 27.34
N GLY A 86 8.78 23.48 28.24
CA GLY A 86 9.14 22.52 29.27
C GLY A 86 9.19 21.08 28.78
N LEU A 87 8.32 20.67 27.84
CA LEU A 87 8.19 19.30 27.37
C LEU A 87 8.34 19.11 25.86
N LYS A 88 8.43 20.18 25.05
CA LYS A 88 8.37 20.13 23.57
C LYS A 88 7.06 19.59 23.02
N LEU A 89 5.96 19.75 23.77
CA LEU A 89 4.61 19.42 23.30
C LEU A 89 3.98 20.67 22.68
N THR A 90 3.92 20.73 21.35
CA THR A 90 3.53 21.93 20.58
C THR A 90 2.05 21.99 20.22
N ALA A 91 1.22 21.06 20.69
CA ALA A 91 -0.19 21.03 20.37
C ALA A 91 -0.94 22.13 21.15
N GLU A 92 -1.63 23.03 20.45
CA GLU A 92 -2.41 24.11 21.07
C GLU A 92 -3.55 23.58 21.96
N ARG A 93 -4.18 22.48 21.54
CA ARG A 93 -5.19 21.73 22.29
C ARG A 93 -4.84 20.25 22.27
N PRO A 94 -3.99 19.78 23.18
CA PRO A 94 -3.52 18.41 23.16
C PRO A 94 -4.65 17.46 23.52
N ASP A 95 -4.98 16.58 22.58
CA ASP A 95 -5.79 15.40 22.81
C ASP A 95 -4.90 14.17 23.06
N VAL A 96 -5.52 13.00 23.19
CA VAL A 96 -4.78 11.74 23.43
C VAL A 96 -3.83 11.42 22.28
N ALA A 97 -4.22 11.69 21.03
CA ALA A 97 -3.38 11.43 19.87
C ALA A 97 -2.13 12.33 19.88
N ALA A 98 -2.27 13.63 20.18
CA ALA A 98 -1.15 14.54 20.31
C ALA A 98 -0.17 14.13 21.42
N ILE A 99 -0.66 13.64 22.55
CA ILE A 99 0.18 13.11 23.63
C ILE A 99 0.93 11.85 23.17
N LEU A 100 0.28 10.96 22.41
CA LEU A 100 0.91 9.76 21.87
C LEU A 100 1.95 10.09 20.80
N GLU A 101 1.68 11.06 19.92
CA GLU A 101 2.63 11.56 18.94
C GLU A 101 3.88 12.12 19.62
N TRP A 102 3.67 12.96 20.63
CA TRP A 102 4.76 13.52 21.43
C TRP A 102 5.58 12.46 22.15
N SER A 103 4.93 11.48 22.78
CA SER A 103 5.59 10.41 23.55
C SER A 103 6.32 9.37 22.70
N ALA A 104 6.11 9.36 21.39
CA ALA A 104 6.84 8.48 20.47
C ALA A 104 8.33 8.90 20.31
N HIS A 105 8.72 10.07 20.80
CA HIS A 105 10.08 10.57 20.76
C HIS A 105 10.82 10.32 22.08
N GLN A 106 11.97 9.61 22.00
CA GLN A 106 12.77 9.27 23.18
C GLN A 106 13.22 10.50 23.99
N ASP A 107 13.59 11.60 23.31
CA ASP A 107 14.02 12.84 23.96
C ASP A 107 12.90 13.47 24.79
N HIS A 108 11.65 13.37 24.33
CA HIS A 108 10.48 13.91 25.03
C HIS A 108 10.16 13.12 26.29
N VAL A 109 10.22 11.78 26.19
CA VAL A 109 10.08 10.89 27.35
C VAL A 109 11.17 11.16 28.38
N ALA A 110 12.42 11.28 27.95
CA ALA A 110 13.54 11.61 28.83
C ALA A 110 13.33 12.97 29.53
N LEU A 111 12.90 13.98 28.78
CA LEU A 111 12.64 15.33 29.30
C LEU A 111 11.51 15.33 30.35
N TYR A 112 10.41 14.63 30.09
CA TYR A 112 9.31 14.51 31.06
C TYR A 112 9.76 13.83 32.36
N ARG A 113 10.60 12.77 32.26
CA ARG A 113 11.11 12.05 33.43
C ARG A 113 12.16 12.81 34.23
N GLN A 114 12.88 13.74 33.61
CA GLN A 114 13.88 14.59 34.26
C GLN A 114 13.31 15.89 34.81
N SER A 115 12.10 16.27 34.39
CA SER A 115 11.41 17.47 34.85
C SER A 115 11.03 17.35 36.33
N THR A 116 10.80 18.50 36.98
CA THR A 116 10.45 18.52 38.41
C THR A 116 9.10 17.85 38.64
N GLU A 117 8.97 17.16 39.79
CA GLU A 117 7.71 16.50 40.15
C GLU A 117 6.54 17.50 40.19
N GLU A 118 6.77 18.71 40.71
CA GLU A 118 5.78 19.78 40.77
C GLU A 118 5.26 20.19 39.38
N PHE A 119 6.18 20.36 38.40
CA PHE A 119 5.80 20.68 37.02
C PHE A 119 5.06 19.52 36.36
N CYS A 120 5.56 18.29 36.49
CA CYS A 120 4.97 17.10 35.88
C CYS A 120 3.57 16.80 36.41
N LEU A 121 3.33 16.98 37.72
CA LEU A 121 2.01 16.81 38.32
C LEU A 121 1.02 17.87 37.81
N ALA A 122 1.43 19.14 37.76
CA ALA A 122 0.57 20.21 37.27
C ALA A 122 0.27 20.07 35.77
N ALA A 123 1.28 19.73 34.96
CA ALA A 123 1.13 19.44 33.54
C ALA A 123 0.19 18.25 33.29
N ARG A 124 0.32 17.17 34.08
CA ARG A 124 -0.58 16.01 33.99
C ARG A 124 -2.01 16.41 34.30
N ASN A 125 -2.26 17.12 35.39
CA ASN A 125 -3.60 17.57 35.76
C ASN A 125 -4.24 18.41 34.65
N TRP A 126 -3.49 19.34 34.07
CA TRP A 126 -3.99 20.14 32.95
C TRP A 126 -4.28 19.29 31.71
N LEU A 127 -3.35 18.42 31.30
CA LEU A 127 -3.54 17.52 30.15
C LEU A 127 -4.74 16.58 30.32
N VAL A 128 -4.98 16.07 31.53
CA VAL A 128 -6.16 15.23 31.82
C VAL A 128 -7.46 16.01 31.68
N THR A 129 -7.49 17.31 32.02
CA THR A 129 -8.68 18.13 31.79
C THR A 129 -8.99 18.35 30.31
N GLN A 130 -7.96 18.33 29.44
CA GLN A 130 -8.10 18.53 27.99
C GLN A 130 -8.39 17.23 27.24
N ALA A 131 -7.63 16.17 27.55
CA ALA A 131 -7.61 14.91 26.79
C ALA A 131 -8.36 13.74 27.49
N GLY A 132 -8.83 13.94 28.73
CA GLY A 132 -9.59 12.95 29.49
C GLY A 132 -8.72 11.92 30.23
N THR A 133 -9.38 10.91 30.81
CA THR A 133 -8.75 9.94 31.73
C THR A 133 -7.68 9.05 31.07
N ALA A 134 -7.75 8.81 29.76
CA ALA A 134 -6.72 8.09 29.04
C ALA A 134 -5.35 8.79 29.07
N ALA A 135 -5.35 10.13 29.08
CA ALA A 135 -4.12 10.91 29.20
C ALA A 135 -3.42 10.65 30.54
N GLU A 136 -4.17 10.43 31.62
CA GLU A 136 -3.60 10.11 32.93
C GLU A 136 -2.81 8.80 32.88
N THR A 137 -3.43 7.74 32.35
CA THR A 137 -2.79 6.44 32.21
C THR A 137 -1.57 6.49 31.29
N ILE A 138 -1.65 7.21 30.17
CA ILE A 138 -0.54 7.38 29.23
C ILE A 138 0.61 8.15 29.87
N LEU A 139 0.35 9.27 30.56
CA LEU A 139 1.39 10.07 31.20
C LEU A 139 2.02 9.33 32.39
N ASN A 140 1.25 8.54 33.13
CA ASN A 140 1.78 7.62 34.16
C ASN A 140 2.67 6.56 33.52
N CYS A 141 2.29 6.01 32.36
CA CYS A 141 3.13 5.09 31.60
C CYS A 141 4.44 5.76 31.18
N VAL A 142 4.39 6.97 30.61
CA VAL A 142 5.59 7.72 30.21
C VAL A 142 6.50 8.05 31.40
N ALA A 143 5.95 8.37 32.57
CA ALA A 143 6.74 8.62 33.77
C ALA A 143 7.57 7.40 34.21
N ASN A 144 6.97 6.20 34.11
CA ASN A 144 7.51 4.97 34.67
C ASN A 144 8.30 4.12 33.67
N ASN A 145 8.22 4.42 32.36
CA ASN A 145 8.94 3.68 31.32
C ASN A 145 10.02 4.55 30.66
N PRO A 146 11.28 4.08 30.56
CA PRO A 146 12.35 4.85 29.93
C PRO A 146 12.30 4.84 28.39
N LEU A 147 11.57 3.90 27.80
CA LEU A 147 11.41 3.76 26.35
C LEU A 147 10.16 4.53 25.88
N PRO A 148 10.12 5.02 24.62
CA PRO A 148 8.96 5.67 24.02
C PRO A 148 7.86 4.66 23.63
N ASP A 149 7.44 3.85 24.61
CA ASP A 149 6.54 2.71 24.39
C ASP A 149 5.05 3.09 24.48
N ALA A 150 4.69 4.32 24.87
CA ALA A 150 3.29 4.70 25.07
C ALA A 150 2.41 4.49 23.82
N LEU A 151 2.87 4.86 22.64
CA LEU A 151 2.15 4.60 21.39
C LEU A 151 2.14 3.09 21.04
N PRO A 152 3.29 2.38 20.99
CA PRO A 152 3.31 0.93 20.78
C PRO A 152 2.43 0.14 21.76
N LEU A 153 2.36 0.54 23.03
CA LEU A 153 1.49 -0.05 24.04
C LEU A 153 0.02 0.14 23.73
N GLY A 154 -0.38 1.30 23.19
CA GLY A 154 -1.74 1.52 22.72
C GLY A 154 -2.11 0.61 21.54
N LEU A 155 -1.18 0.39 20.62
CA LEU A 155 -1.37 -0.57 19.51
C LEU A 155 -1.49 -2.01 20.02
N ALA A 156 -0.65 -2.42 20.98
CA ALA A 156 -0.74 -3.73 21.60
C ALA A 156 -2.02 -3.89 22.44
N ALA A 157 -2.46 -2.83 23.13
CA ALA A 157 -3.69 -2.81 23.89
C ALA A 157 -4.92 -3.06 23.01
N HIS A 158 -4.90 -2.63 21.74
CA HIS A 158 -5.97 -2.95 20.79
C HIS A 158 -6.22 -4.47 20.69
N VAL A 159 -5.16 -5.27 20.69
CA VAL A 159 -5.22 -6.74 20.62
C VAL A 159 -5.58 -7.34 21.98
N ILE A 160 -4.89 -6.90 23.04
CA ILE A 160 -5.03 -7.47 24.38
C ILE A 160 -6.45 -7.31 24.93
N PHE A 161 -7.06 -6.16 24.69
CA PHE A 161 -8.39 -5.80 25.17
C PHE A 161 -9.48 -5.95 24.09
N HIS A 162 -9.16 -6.58 22.96
CA HIS A 162 -10.12 -6.80 21.89
C HIS A 162 -11.31 -7.66 22.36
N PRO A 163 -12.56 -7.39 21.94
CA PRO A 163 -13.72 -8.20 22.32
C PRO A 163 -13.56 -9.71 22.03
N ASP A 164 -12.98 -10.07 20.88
CA ASP A 164 -12.76 -11.48 20.50
C ASP A 164 -11.68 -12.20 21.33
N ALA A 165 -10.87 -11.46 22.08
CA ALA A 165 -9.86 -11.96 23.01
C ALA A 165 -10.39 -12.07 24.45
N GLN A 166 -11.66 -11.70 24.71
CA GLN A 166 -12.24 -11.72 26.04
C GLN A 166 -12.12 -13.11 26.67
N ASN A 167 -11.66 -13.13 27.92
CA ASN A 167 -11.39 -14.33 28.71
C ASN A 167 -10.33 -15.31 28.16
N LYS A 168 -9.47 -14.84 27.24
CA LYS A 168 -8.37 -15.65 26.67
C LYS A 168 -6.99 -15.10 27.02
N LEU A 169 -6.91 -13.84 27.44
CA LEU A 169 -5.69 -13.07 27.63
C LEU A 169 -5.50 -12.53 29.05
N GLU A 170 -6.17 -13.06 30.07
CA GLU A 170 -6.07 -12.55 31.46
C GLU A 170 -4.64 -12.55 32.00
N LYS A 171 -3.87 -13.60 31.67
CA LYS A 171 -2.43 -13.67 32.02
C LYS A 171 -1.62 -12.61 31.30
N ALA A 172 -1.95 -12.31 30.05
CA ALA A 172 -1.26 -11.28 29.28
C ALA A 172 -1.63 -9.88 29.77
N ILE A 173 -2.90 -9.65 30.14
CA ILE A 173 -3.37 -8.41 30.78
C ILE A 173 -2.60 -8.17 32.08
N GLY A 174 -2.50 -9.16 32.98
CA GLY A 174 -1.74 -9.01 34.22
C GLY A 174 -0.26 -8.68 33.99
N LYS A 175 0.40 -9.33 33.01
CA LYS A 175 1.79 -9.01 32.63
C LYS A 175 1.91 -7.60 32.03
N PHE A 176 0.94 -7.18 31.22
CA PHE A 176 0.91 -5.86 30.61
C PHE A 176 0.79 -4.76 31.69
N GLU A 177 -0.13 -4.94 32.63
CA GLU A 177 -0.35 -4.03 33.75
C GLU A 177 0.86 -3.96 34.67
N GLU A 178 1.42 -5.10 35.08
CA GLU A 178 2.60 -5.17 35.96
C GLU A 178 3.82 -4.51 35.32
N ARG A 179 4.12 -4.83 34.05
CA ARG A 179 5.35 -4.37 33.39
C ARG A 179 5.28 -2.92 32.94
N PHE A 180 4.18 -2.49 32.36
CA PHE A 180 4.11 -1.21 31.64
C PHE A 180 3.25 -0.16 32.36
N LEU A 181 2.31 -0.59 33.20
CA LEU A 181 1.40 0.29 33.93
C LEU A 181 1.66 0.31 35.44
N SER A 182 2.82 -0.18 35.89
CA SER A 182 3.20 -0.19 37.31
C SER A 182 2.18 -0.90 38.22
N GLY A 183 1.55 -1.97 37.70
CA GLY A 183 0.54 -2.74 38.41
C GLY A 183 -0.84 -2.07 38.51
N GLN A 184 -1.05 -0.94 37.82
CA GLN A 184 -2.39 -0.35 37.70
C GLN A 184 -3.24 -1.14 36.70
N SER A 185 -4.52 -1.28 37.00
CA SER A 185 -5.53 -1.90 36.13
C SER A 185 -6.56 -0.85 35.68
N PRO A 186 -6.29 -0.09 34.61
CA PRO A 186 -7.22 0.91 34.10
C PRO A 186 -8.54 0.28 33.64
N GLN A 187 -9.60 1.10 33.60
CA GLN A 187 -10.88 0.66 33.07
C GLN A 187 -10.76 0.33 31.56
N LEU A 188 -11.57 -0.62 31.10
CA LEU A 188 -11.59 -1.04 29.69
C LEU A 188 -11.90 0.14 28.74
N SER A 189 -12.75 1.09 29.15
CA SER A 189 -13.04 2.31 28.40
C SER A 189 -11.79 3.16 28.17
N THR A 190 -10.92 3.28 29.18
CA THR A 190 -9.63 3.97 29.10
C THR A 190 -8.68 3.27 28.14
N MET A 191 -8.58 1.94 28.21
CA MET A 191 -7.73 1.14 27.30
C MET A 191 -8.22 1.20 25.85
N ASN A 192 -9.53 1.22 25.65
CA ASN A 192 -10.13 1.40 24.32
C ASN A 192 -9.84 2.80 23.76
N ALA A 193 -9.98 3.86 24.56
CA ALA A 193 -9.65 5.21 24.13
C ALA A 193 -8.17 5.35 23.75
N TRP A 194 -7.26 4.77 24.55
CA TRP A 194 -5.83 4.73 24.23
C TRP A 194 -5.56 3.98 22.92
N SER A 195 -6.12 2.79 22.73
CA SER A 195 -5.86 2.00 21.52
C SER A 195 -6.40 2.66 20.24
N ILE A 196 -7.56 3.33 20.30
CA ILE A 196 -8.11 4.11 19.18
C ILE A 196 -7.18 5.30 18.87
N ALA A 197 -6.78 6.06 19.88
CA ALA A 197 -5.90 7.21 19.69
C ALA A 197 -4.51 6.81 19.17
N ALA A 198 -3.97 5.66 19.57
CA ALA A 198 -2.69 5.15 19.07
C ALA A 198 -2.75 4.83 17.57
N ASN A 199 -3.84 4.23 17.10
CA ASN A 199 -4.04 3.99 15.66
C ASN A 199 -4.17 5.31 14.88
N GLN A 200 -4.82 6.33 15.45
CA GLN A 200 -4.92 7.65 14.83
C GLN A 200 -3.56 8.36 14.77
N ALA A 201 -2.83 8.40 15.88
CA ALA A 201 -1.51 9.02 15.99
C ALA A 201 -0.49 8.38 15.03
N LEU A 202 -0.60 7.07 14.76
CA LEU A 202 0.30 6.36 13.85
C LEU A 202 0.32 7.00 12.45
N ALA A 203 -0.80 7.56 11.98
CA ALA A 203 -0.92 8.17 10.65
C ALA A 203 -0.10 9.46 10.49
N ALA A 204 0.30 10.13 11.58
CA ALA A 204 1.10 11.35 11.54
C ALA A 204 2.59 11.10 11.21
N PHE A 205 3.04 9.84 11.28
CA PHE A 205 4.45 9.48 11.14
C PHE A 205 4.85 9.07 9.73
N SER A 206 6.16 9.18 9.43
CA SER A 206 6.74 8.63 8.21
C SER A 206 6.63 7.10 8.17
N ASN A 207 6.61 6.52 6.97
CA ASN A 207 6.59 5.07 6.75
C ASN A 207 7.62 4.29 7.58
N ALA A 208 8.87 4.76 7.65
CA ALA A 208 9.93 4.10 8.40
C ALA A 208 9.67 4.13 9.90
N THR A 209 9.17 5.25 10.41
CA THR A 209 8.82 5.41 11.84
C THR A 209 7.60 4.58 12.20
N GLN A 210 6.57 4.55 11.34
CA GLN A 210 5.41 3.68 11.52
C GLN A 210 5.85 2.21 11.65
N GLN A 211 6.71 1.73 10.75
CA GLN A 211 7.21 0.37 10.80
C GLN A 211 7.94 0.06 12.11
N ALA A 212 8.77 0.98 12.62
CA ALA A 212 9.46 0.80 13.90
C ALA A 212 8.48 0.73 15.10
N LEU A 213 7.45 1.58 15.12
CA LEU A 213 6.42 1.59 16.17
C LEU A 213 5.58 0.31 16.15
N ILE A 214 5.20 -0.18 14.97
CA ILE A 214 4.48 -1.45 14.79
C ILE A 214 5.34 -2.63 15.25
N GLN A 215 6.61 -2.68 14.85
CA GLN A 215 7.55 -3.72 15.29
C GLN A 215 7.72 -3.73 16.82
N ARG A 216 7.75 -2.54 17.45
CA ARG A 216 7.79 -2.45 18.90
C ARG A 216 6.50 -2.96 19.55
N SER A 217 5.33 -2.62 18.99
CA SER A 217 4.04 -3.16 19.43
C SER A 217 4.01 -4.69 19.36
N ASP A 218 4.50 -5.27 18.27
CA ASP A 218 4.59 -6.72 18.09
C ASP A 218 5.54 -7.38 19.09
N ALA A 219 6.66 -6.73 19.41
CA ALA A 219 7.56 -7.17 20.46
C ALA A 219 6.90 -7.14 21.85
N ILE A 220 6.11 -6.10 22.15
CA ILE A 220 5.33 -5.99 23.39
C ILE A 220 4.32 -7.15 23.48
N LEU A 221 3.60 -7.46 22.40
CA LEU A 221 2.68 -8.60 22.37
C LEU A 221 3.40 -9.91 22.72
N ALA A 222 4.60 -10.14 22.18
CA ALA A 222 5.41 -11.31 22.52
C ALA A 222 5.88 -11.31 23.99
N GLU A 223 6.31 -10.15 24.50
CA GLU A 223 6.75 -9.99 25.89
C GLU A 223 5.66 -10.34 26.91
N VAL A 224 4.40 -10.05 26.59
CA VAL A 224 3.24 -10.38 27.44
C VAL A 224 2.58 -11.71 27.09
N SER A 225 3.12 -12.46 26.11
CA SER A 225 2.57 -13.73 25.64
C SER A 225 1.17 -13.63 24.99
N ALA A 226 0.93 -12.55 24.25
CA ALA A 226 -0.29 -12.28 23.48
C ALA A 226 -0.08 -12.35 21.95
N GLU A 227 1.12 -12.68 21.48
CA GLU A 227 1.47 -12.71 20.06
C GLU A 227 0.57 -13.63 19.23
N GLY A 228 0.05 -14.70 19.82
CA GLY A 228 -0.91 -15.61 19.16
C GLY A 228 -2.25 -14.97 18.78
N PHE A 229 -2.54 -13.77 19.29
CA PHE A 229 -3.74 -12.99 19.00
C PHE A 229 -3.47 -11.75 18.13
N ALA A 230 -2.25 -11.58 17.63
CA ALA A 230 -1.86 -10.42 16.82
C ALA A 230 -2.77 -10.20 15.59
N TYR A 231 -3.40 -11.26 15.06
CA TYR A 231 -4.42 -11.22 14.00
C TYR A 231 -5.64 -10.34 14.31
N LEU A 232 -5.83 -9.89 15.56
CA LEU A 232 -6.88 -8.94 15.92
C LEU A 232 -6.49 -7.48 15.62
N SER A 233 -5.21 -7.23 15.32
CA SER A 233 -4.74 -5.92 14.89
C SER A 233 -4.83 -5.78 13.38
N THR A 234 -5.20 -4.58 12.91
CA THR A 234 -5.23 -4.21 11.49
C THR A 234 -3.94 -3.53 11.01
N VAL A 235 -2.95 -3.38 11.90
CA VAL A 235 -1.66 -2.74 11.65
C VAL A 235 -0.45 -3.63 11.97
N SER A 236 -0.62 -4.66 12.81
CA SER A 236 0.45 -5.58 13.23
C SER A 236 1.08 -6.36 12.06
N GLU A 237 2.41 -6.44 12.03
CA GLU A 237 3.13 -7.25 11.05
C GLU A 237 2.98 -8.75 11.38
N LEU A 238 3.03 -9.10 12.67
CA LEU A 238 2.71 -10.44 13.15
C LEU A 238 1.29 -10.86 12.81
N GLY A 239 0.31 -9.98 13.05
CA GLY A 239 -1.10 -10.21 12.74
C GLY A 239 -1.35 -10.42 11.25
N PHE A 240 -0.73 -9.58 10.41
CA PHE A 240 -0.76 -9.77 8.97
C PHE A 240 -0.18 -11.13 8.53
N ASN A 241 0.97 -11.52 9.07
CA ASN A 241 1.56 -12.83 8.78
C ASN A 241 0.66 -13.99 9.24
N GLN A 242 -0.05 -13.86 10.36
CA GLN A 242 -1.04 -14.83 10.81
C GLN A 242 -2.21 -14.96 9.83
N HIS A 243 -2.72 -13.85 9.31
CA HIS A 243 -3.76 -13.87 8.27
C HIS A 243 -3.29 -14.53 6.97
N LEU A 244 -2.05 -14.27 6.53
CA LEU A 244 -1.48 -14.95 5.36
C LEU A 244 -1.33 -16.46 5.59
N SER A 245 -0.91 -16.86 6.79
CA SER A 245 -0.81 -18.27 7.16
C SER A 245 -2.19 -18.92 7.25
N ASP A 246 -3.24 -18.22 7.69
CA ASP A 246 -4.61 -18.73 7.64
C ASP A 246 -5.13 -18.83 6.21
N LEU A 247 -4.88 -17.82 5.36
CA LEU A 247 -5.20 -17.86 3.93
C LEU A 247 -4.56 -19.08 3.26
N SER A 248 -3.29 -19.37 3.58
CA SER A 248 -2.60 -20.57 3.12
C SER A 248 -3.32 -21.85 3.55
N LYS A 249 -3.72 -21.95 4.82
CA LYS A 249 -4.48 -23.11 5.33
C LYS A 249 -5.80 -23.29 4.59
N GLN A 250 -6.57 -22.23 4.38
CA GLN A 250 -7.84 -22.28 3.65
C GLN A 250 -7.61 -22.68 2.19
N LEU A 251 -6.59 -22.14 1.53
CA LEU A 251 -6.24 -22.47 0.15
C LEU A 251 -5.85 -23.95 0.01
N ILE A 252 -5.00 -24.46 0.90
CA ILE A 252 -4.62 -25.89 0.92
C ILE A 252 -5.85 -26.78 1.18
N ALA A 253 -6.75 -26.38 2.09
CA ALA A 253 -7.97 -27.13 2.37
C ALA A 253 -8.91 -27.18 1.16
N LEU A 254 -9.00 -26.08 0.40
CA LEU A 254 -9.73 -26.00 -0.87
C LEU A 254 -9.10 -26.91 -1.92
N LEU A 255 -7.77 -26.85 -2.11
CA LEU A 255 -7.06 -27.72 -3.06
C LEU A 255 -7.28 -29.20 -2.80
N LYS A 256 -7.31 -29.63 -1.54
CA LYS A 256 -7.56 -31.03 -1.15
C LYS A 256 -8.99 -31.51 -1.44
N GLY A 257 -9.96 -30.60 -1.55
CA GLY A 257 -11.33 -30.95 -1.86
C GLY A 257 -12.13 -29.71 -2.24
N PRO A 258 -12.10 -29.31 -3.53
CA PRO A 258 -12.72 -28.08 -4.00
C PRO A 258 -14.24 -28.10 -3.74
N ALA A 259 -14.73 -27.07 -3.06
CA ALA A 259 -16.15 -26.93 -2.69
C ALA A 259 -16.48 -25.46 -2.45
N GLN A 260 -17.74 -25.06 -2.74
CA GLN A 260 -18.18 -23.68 -2.56
C GLN A 260 -17.99 -23.18 -1.13
N SER A 261 -18.35 -23.98 -0.12
CA SER A 261 -18.18 -23.62 1.29
C SER A 261 -16.73 -23.35 1.72
N LYS A 262 -15.74 -23.95 1.03
CA LYS A 262 -14.32 -23.67 1.27
C LYS A 262 -13.85 -22.43 0.52
N LEU A 263 -14.40 -22.19 -0.67
CA LEU A 263 -14.16 -20.95 -1.40
C LEU A 263 -14.70 -19.74 -0.64
N ASP A 264 -15.87 -19.85 -0.01
CA ASP A 264 -16.44 -18.78 0.80
C ASP A 264 -15.52 -18.43 1.98
N LYS A 265 -14.98 -19.44 2.67
CA LYS A 265 -13.98 -19.26 3.75
C LYS A 265 -12.67 -18.64 3.26
N LEU A 266 -12.16 -19.13 2.11
CA LEU A 266 -10.96 -18.55 1.50
C LEU A 266 -11.18 -17.08 1.12
N THR A 267 -12.36 -16.77 0.56
CA THR A 267 -12.75 -15.41 0.17
C THR A 267 -12.85 -14.51 1.39
N GLN A 268 -13.49 -14.96 2.47
CA GLN A 268 -13.56 -14.21 3.73
C GLN A 268 -12.16 -13.90 4.28
N THR A 269 -11.28 -14.89 4.30
CA THR A 269 -9.90 -14.72 4.79
C THR A 269 -9.11 -13.77 3.89
N TYR A 270 -9.30 -13.86 2.58
CA TYR A 270 -8.72 -12.94 1.61
C TYR A 270 -9.21 -11.50 1.83
N GLN A 271 -10.50 -11.28 2.12
CA GLN A 271 -11.02 -9.95 2.42
C GLN A 271 -10.39 -9.37 3.69
N ILE A 272 -10.15 -10.19 4.72
CA ILE A 272 -9.44 -9.76 5.94
C ILE A 272 -8.00 -9.32 5.61
N VAL A 273 -7.29 -10.10 4.79
CA VAL A 273 -5.94 -9.73 4.31
C VAL A 273 -5.98 -8.41 3.53
N LYS A 274 -7.00 -8.21 2.68
CA LYS A 274 -7.23 -6.98 1.90
C LYS A 274 -7.82 -5.82 2.70
N SER A 275 -8.29 -6.01 3.93
CA SER A 275 -8.73 -4.92 4.81
C SER A 275 -7.65 -4.46 5.79
N HIS A 276 -6.52 -5.17 5.86
CA HIS A 276 -5.42 -4.84 6.75
C HIS A 276 -4.74 -3.53 6.31
N GLN A 277 -5.17 -2.45 6.96
CA GLN A 277 -5.12 -1.06 6.49
C GLN A 277 -3.70 -0.53 6.19
N GLN A 278 -2.68 -1.06 6.86
CA GLN A 278 -1.29 -0.70 6.59
C GLN A 278 -0.52 -1.72 5.74
N ALA A 279 -0.95 -2.99 5.70
CA ALA A 279 -0.23 -3.98 4.89
C ALA A 279 -0.35 -3.65 3.39
N ILE A 280 -1.45 -3.05 2.94
CA ILE A 280 -1.65 -2.67 1.53
C ILE A 280 -0.72 -1.53 1.10
N GLN A 281 -0.29 -0.66 2.02
CA GLN A 281 0.59 0.47 1.71
C GLN A 281 2.06 0.02 1.56
N PHE A 282 2.46 -1.09 2.19
CA PHE A 282 3.82 -1.63 2.17
C PHE A 282 3.99 -2.89 1.29
N LEU A 283 2.89 -3.57 0.95
CA LEU A 283 2.90 -4.63 -0.05
C LEU A 283 3.15 -4.01 -1.42
N SER A 284 4.13 -4.56 -2.15
CA SER A 284 4.25 -4.22 -3.57
C SER A 284 2.96 -4.57 -4.29
N GLU A 285 2.56 -3.74 -5.26
CA GLU A 285 1.37 -3.96 -6.10
C GLU A 285 1.34 -5.39 -6.66
N ARG A 286 2.51 -5.92 -7.02
CA ARG A 286 2.69 -7.31 -7.49
C ARG A 286 2.32 -8.37 -6.45
N ARG A 287 2.58 -8.17 -5.16
CA ARG A 287 2.21 -9.14 -4.11
C ARG A 287 0.69 -9.15 -3.90
N LEU A 288 0.05 -7.99 -4.02
CA LEU A 288 -1.42 -7.88 -4.01
C LEU A 288 -2.03 -8.57 -5.24
N GLU A 289 -1.48 -8.34 -6.43
CA GLU A 289 -1.93 -8.99 -7.66
C GLU A 289 -1.83 -10.53 -7.55
N ARG A 290 -0.76 -11.05 -6.94
CA ARG A 290 -0.62 -12.50 -6.72
C ARG A 290 -1.69 -13.09 -5.81
N LEU A 291 -2.09 -12.38 -4.75
CA LEU A 291 -3.21 -12.79 -3.90
C LEU A 291 -4.51 -12.85 -4.72
N ASP A 292 -4.74 -11.85 -5.58
CA ASP A 292 -5.93 -11.76 -6.43
C ASP A 292 -5.97 -12.91 -7.45
N MET A 293 -4.84 -13.19 -8.10
CA MET A 293 -4.69 -14.27 -9.06
C MET A 293 -4.84 -15.64 -8.41
N ALA A 294 -4.32 -15.83 -7.20
CA ALA A 294 -4.52 -17.06 -6.44
C ALA A 294 -6.00 -17.30 -6.10
N LEU A 295 -6.74 -16.26 -5.68
CA LEU A 295 -8.17 -16.38 -5.41
C LEU A 295 -8.95 -16.70 -6.68
N ARG A 296 -8.66 -16.01 -7.80
CA ARG A 296 -9.30 -16.27 -9.11
C ARG A 296 -9.07 -17.71 -9.57
N LEU A 297 -7.85 -18.22 -9.44
CA LEU A 297 -7.54 -19.62 -9.76
C LEU A 297 -8.26 -20.61 -8.84
N ALA A 298 -8.35 -20.31 -7.54
CA ALA A 298 -9.08 -21.14 -6.59
C ALA A 298 -10.60 -21.17 -6.90
N GLN A 299 -11.18 -20.02 -7.24
CA GLN A 299 -12.56 -19.91 -7.69
C GLN A 299 -12.79 -20.73 -8.97
N TRP A 300 -11.95 -20.53 -9.98
CA TRP A 300 -12.02 -21.29 -11.22
C TRP A 300 -11.91 -22.80 -10.97
N LEU A 301 -11.01 -23.23 -10.09
CA LEU A 301 -10.83 -24.64 -9.76
C LEU A 301 -12.09 -25.25 -9.15
N VAL A 302 -12.78 -24.52 -8.27
CA VAL A 302 -14.04 -24.96 -7.67
C VAL A 302 -15.11 -25.11 -8.75
N THR A 303 -15.27 -24.10 -9.61
CA THR A 303 -16.22 -24.16 -10.74
C THR A 303 -15.91 -25.33 -11.67
N TYR A 304 -14.64 -25.50 -12.05
CA TYR A 304 -14.16 -26.57 -12.93
C TYR A 304 -14.41 -27.98 -12.35
N LYS A 305 -14.34 -28.14 -11.02
CA LYS A 305 -14.58 -29.44 -10.37
C LYS A 305 -16.05 -29.73 -10.11
N ILE A 306 -16.88 -28.73 -9.85
CA ILE A 306 -18.31 -28.89 -9.61
C ILE A 306 -19.07 -29.08 -10.92
N ALA A 307 -18.72 -28.30 -11.94
CA ALA A 307 -19.34 -28.31 -13.26
C ALA A 307 -18.26 -28.36 -14.34
N PRO A 308 -17.62 -29.52 -14.56
CA PRO A 308 -16.58 -29.65 -15.58
C PRO A 308 -17.17 -29.36 -16.96
N ALA A 309 -16.55 -28.43 -17.68
CA ALA A 309 -16.88 -28.15 -19.07
C ALA A 309 -16.61 -29.39 -19.94
N ALA A 310 -17.36 -29.53 -21.04
CA ALA A 310 -17.11 -30.57 -22.02
C ALA A 310 -15.69 -30.42 -22.59
N LYS A 311 -14.98 -31.54 -22.72
CA LYS A 311 -13.63 -31.55 -23.29
C LYS A 311 -13.71 -31.21 -24.79
N PRO A 312 -12.88 -30.28 -25.31
CA PRO A 312 -12.86 -29.96 -26.74
C PRO A 312 -12.61 -31.19 -27.61
N ILE A 313 -13.45 -31.38 -28.62
CA ILE A 313 -13.36 -32.46 -29.62
C ILE A 313 -12.89 -31.97 -30.99
N ALA A 314 -12.85 -30.65 -31.19
CA ALA A 314 -12.33 -30.01 -32.40
C ALA A 314 -11.29 -28.92 -32.08
N LEU A 315 -10.40 -28.61 -33.03
CA LEU A 315 -9.31 -27.66 -32.82
C LEU A 315 -9.83 -26.25 -32.53
N GLU A 316 -10.87 -25.82 -33.24
CA GLU A 316 -11.53 -24.53 -33.04
C GLU A 316 -12.11 -24.38 -31.63
N GLU A 317 -12.68 -25.45 -31.05
CA GLU A 317 -13.19 -25.45 -29.69
C GLU A 317 -12.06 -25.31 -28.67
N ALA A 318 -10.92 -25.97 -28.92
CA ALA A 318 -9.75 -25.88 -28.05
C ALA A 318 -9.12 -24.46 -28.10
N ILE A 319 -9.08 -23.84 -29.27
CA ILE A 319 -8.64 -22.44 -29.45
C ILE A 319 -9.61 -21.49 -28.73
N ALA A 320 -10.91 -21.63 -28.98
CA ALA A 320 -11.93 -20.81 -28.32
C ALA A 320 -11.84 -20.91 -26.80
N TYR A 321 -11.74 -22.13 -26.27
CA TYR A 321 -11.54 -22.36 -24.84
C TYR A 321 -10.27 -21.70 -24.30
N HIS A 322 -9.14 -21.80 -25.01
CA HIS A 322 -7.91 -21.16 -24.57
C HIS A 322 -8.04 -19.64 -24.56
N THR A 323 -8.64 -19.04 -25.58
CA THR A 323 -8.83 -17.59 -25.66
C THR A 323 -9.78 -17.08 -24.57
N GLN A 324 -10.88 -17.77 -24.30
CA GLN A 324 -11.90 -17.34 -23.34
C GLN A 324 -11.53 -17.66 -21.88
N GLU A 325 -10.84 -18.77 -21.63
CA GLU A 325 -10.53 -19.22 -20.27
C GLU A 325 -9.06 -19.57 -20.08
N GLY A 326 -8.51 -20.48 -20.90
CA GLY A 326 -7.22 -21.12 -20.64
C GLY A 326 -6.03 -20.15 -20.54
N SER A 327 -6.07 -19.07 -21.32
CA SER A 327 -5.05 -18.02 -21.33
C SER A 327 -5.03 -17.20 -20.04
N PHE A 328 -6.19 -16.99 -19.39
CA PHE A 328 -6.27 -16.36 -18.07
C PHE A 328 -5.67 -17.26 -16.99
N LEU A 329 -5.85 -18.57 -17.09
CA LEU A 329 -5.21 -19.53 -16.18
C LEU A 329 -3.69 -19.51 -16.32
N ASP A 330 -3.19 -19.45 -17.56
CA ASP A 330 -1.77 -19.35 -17.86
C ASP A 330 -1.19 -17.99 -17.41
N TRP A 331 -1.95 -16.90 -17.51
CA TRP A 331 -1.56 -15.61 -16.95
C TRP A 331 -1.46 -15.66 -15.42
N ALA A 332 -2.54 -16.03 -14.75
CA ALA A 332 -2.61 -16.05 -13.29
C ALA A 332 -1.58 -17.00 -12.66
N ARG A 333 -1.38 -18.21 -13.23
CA ARG A 333 -0.44 -19.19 -12.65
C ARG A 333 1.02 -18.76 -12.78
N ARG A 334 1.39 -17.98 -13.81
CA ARG A 334 2.78 -17.51 -13.99
C ARG A 334 3.24 -16.55 -12.90
N LEU A 335 2.31 -15.90 -12.22
CA LEU A 335 2.60 -14.99 -11.11
C LEU A 335 2.82 -15.72 -9.77
N LEU A 336 2.39 -16.99 -9.64
CA LEU A 336 2.49 -17.73 -8.38
C LEU A 336 3.93 -18.09 -7.96
N PRO A 337 4.84 -18.55 -8.85
CA PRO A 337 6.20 -18.98 -8.49
C PRO A 337 7.16 -17.86 -8.06
N MET A 338 6.71 -16.61 -7.95
CA MET A 338 7.57 -15.50 -7.50
C MET A 338 7.93 -15.62 -6.00
N ALA A 339 8.98 -14.91 -5.57
CA ALA A 339 9.43 -14.92 -4.17
C ALA A 339 8.30 -14.48 -3.22
N GLU A 340 8.05 -15.27 -2.17
CA GLU A 340 7.03 -15.00 -1.15
C GLU A 340 7.66 -15.17 0.25
N PRO A 341 7.75 -14.10 1.06
CA PRO A 341 8.37 -14.16 2.38
C PRO A 341 7.67 -15.09 3.37
N ASN A 342 6.33 -15.19 3.31
CA ASN A 342 5.58 -16.10 4.16
C ASN A 342 5.68 -17.53 3.62
N ARG A 343 6.37 -18.41 4.36
CA ARG A 343 6.70 -19.78 3.93
C ARG A 343 5.47 -20.64 3.69
N GLU A 344 4.45 -20.49 4.53
CA GLU A 344 3.18 -21.19 4.43
C GLU A 344 2.45 -20.79 3.15
N LEU A 345 2.39 -19.50 2.83
CA LEU A 345 1.78 -18.99 1.61
C LEU A 345 2.55 -19.40 0.35
N ALA A 346 3.90 -19.32 0.38
CA ALA A 346 4.75 -19.81 -0.71
C ALA A 346 4.48 -21.30 -1.03
N THR A 347 4.29 -22.12 0.01
CA THR A 347 3.93 -23.54 -0.12
C THR A 347 2.55 -23.71 -0.75
N ALA A 348 1.55 -22.93 -0.33
CA ALA A 348 0.21 -23.00 -0.90
C ALA A 348 0.16 -22.55 -2.36
N TYR A 349 0.89 -21.49 -2.72
CA TYR A 349 1.06 -21.04 -4.10
C TYR A 349 1.73 -22.09 -4.99
N SER A 350 2.77 -22.76 -4.49
CA SER A 350 3.44 -23.83 -5.24
C SER A 350 2.46 -24.98 -5.55
N LYS A 351 1.66 -25.39 -4.56
CA LYS A 351 0.64 -26.43 -4.75
C LYS A 351 -0.48 -26.00 -5.70
N LEU A 352 -0.93 -24.75 -5.62
CA LEU A 352 -1.92 -24.22 -6.55
C LEU A 352 -1.36 -24.19 -7.97
N PHE A 353 -0.12 -23.72 -8.14
CA PHE A 353 0.58 -23.71 -9.42
C PHE A 353 0.70 -25.11 -10.02
N GLU A 354 1.14 -26.10 -9.26
CA GLU A 354 1.25 -27.50 -9.70
C GLU A 354 -0.12 -28.07 -10.09
N THR A 355 -1.15 -27.83 -9.28
CA THR A 355 -2.52 -28.31 -9.52
C THR A 355 -3.09 -27.76 -10.83
N ILE A 356 -2.97 -26.44 -11.05
CA ILE A 356 -3.44 -25.79 -12.28
C ILE A 356 -2.59 -26.23 -13.47
N THR A 357 -1.26 -26.36 -13.30
CA THR A 357 -0.36 -26.80 -14.37
C THR A 357 -0.71 -28.21 -14.85
N ALA A 358 -0.98 -29.16 -13.94
CA ALA A 358 -1.40 -30.50 -14.34
C ALA A 358 -2.67 -30.50 -15.21
N ILE A 359 -3.65 -29.64 -14.90
CA ILE A 359 -4.86 -29.48 -15.71
C ILE A 359 -4.53 -28.85 -17.07
N ARG A 360 -3.69 -27.81 -17.09
CA ARG A 360 -3.29 -27.13 -18.34
C ARG A 360 -2.45 -28.02 -19.25
N GLU A 361 -1.61 -28.90 -18.72
CA GLU A 361 -0.86 -29.87 -19.50
C GLU A 361 -1.79 -30.89 -20.17
N ALA A 362 -2.83 -31.38 -19.46
CA ALA A 362 -3.84 -32.24 -20.07
C ALA A 362 -4.60 -31.55 -21.22
N HIS A 363 -4.92 -30.26 -21.06
CA HIS A 363 -5.52 -29.45 -22.12
C HIS A 363 -4.55 -29.24 -23.30
N SER A 364 -3.27 -29.02 -23.03
CA SER A 364 -2.23 -28.82 -24.06
C SER A 364 -1.98 -30.10 -24.86
N GLN A 365 -1.99 -31.26 -24.20
CA GLN A 365 -1.93 -32.56 -24.88
C GLN A 365 -3.14 -32.77 -25.77
N GLN A 366 -4.36 -32.44 -25.32
CA GLN A 366 -5.55 -32.54 -26.15
C GLN A 366 -5.44 -31.63 -27.38
N PHE A 367 -5.03 -30.38 -27.19
CA PHE A 367 -4.81 -29.43 -28.28
C PHE A 367 -3.82 -29.98 -29.31
N ALA A 368 -2.70 -30.57 -28.86
CA ALA A 368 -1.71 -31.15 -29.76
C ALA A 368 -2.26 -32.30 -30.62
N HIS A 369 -3.10 -33.17 -30.05
CA HIS A 369 -3.78 -34.23 -30.81
C HIS A 369 -4.74 -33.64 -31.85
N LEU A 370 -5.57 -32.68 -31.44
CA LEU A 370 -6.52 -32.02 -32.34
C LEU A 370 -5.82 -31.27 -33.48
N LEU A 371 -4.69 -30.61 -33.19
CA LEU A 371 -3.88 -29.92 -34.17
C LEU A 371 -3.26 -30.89 -35.19
N LYS A 372 -2.76 -32.03 -34.71
CA LYS A 372 -2.24 -33.10 -35.58
C LYS A 372 -3.33 -33.59 -36.54
N ASP A 373 -4.51 -33.90 -36.02
CA ASP A 373 -5.61 -34.43 -36.83
C ASP A 373 -6.14 -33.39 -37.83
N TRP A 374 -6.29 -32.14 -37.40
CA TRP A 374 -6.68 -31.02 -38.26
C TRP A 374 -5.70 -30.83 -39.42
N THR A 375 -4.40 -30.92 -39.13
CA THR A 375 -3.33 -30.77 -40.14
C THR A 375 -3.31 -31.96 -41.10
N ALA A 376 -3.51 -33.18 -40.60
CA ALA A 376 -3.50 -34.40 -41.42
C ALA A 376 -4.64 -34.43 -42.45
N VAL A 377 -5.79 -33.84 -42.12
CA VAL A 377 -6.95 -33.75 -43.03
C VAL A 377 -6.86 -32.54 -43.98
N GLY A 378 -5.93 -31.61 -43.74
CA GLY A 378 -5.81 -30.39 -44.56
C GLY A 378 -7.02 -29.47 -44.44
N SER A 379 -7.63 -29.40 -43.26
CA SER A 379 -8.82 -28.59 -43.01
C SER A 379 -8.57 -27.10 -43.30
N THR A 380 -9.55 -26.42 -43.91
CA THR A 380 -9.49 -24.98 -44.22
C THR A 380 -10.65 -24.21 -43.58
N ARG A 381 -11.16 -24.70 -42.43
CA ARG A 381 -12.24 -24.03 -41.70
C ARG A 381 -11.80 -22.64 -41.26
N LYS A 382 -12.60 -21.61 -41.58
CA LYS A 382 -12.32 -20.19 -41.28
C LYS A 382 -12.32 -19.86 -39.78
N SER A 383 -12.86 -20.75 -38.93
CA SER A 383 -12.86 -20.58 -37.48
C SER A 383 -11.46 -20.68 -36.85
N VAL A 384 -10.49 -21.23 -37.58
CA VAL A 384 -9.07 -21.22 -37.21
C VAL A 384 -8.38 -20.23 -38.15
N LEU A 385 -7.58 -19.32 -37.59
CA LEU A 385 -6.83 -18.32 -38.35
C LEU A 385 -5.33 -18.67 -38.33
N PRO A 386 -4.79 -19.38 -39.34
CA PRO A 386 -3.35 -19.59 -39.48
C PRO A 386 -2.58 -18.27 -39.60
N VAL A 387 -1.36 -18.25 -39.08
CA VAL A 387 -0.53 -17.04 -39.03
C VAL A 387 -0.28 -16.42 -40.41
N GLU A 388 -0.13 -17.26 -41.43
CA GLU A 388 0.08 -16.85 -42.82
C GLU A 388 -1.17 -16.22 -43.47
N GLN A 389 -2.35 -16.37 -42.87
CA GLN A 389 -3.59 -15.78 -43.39
C GLN A 389 -3.95 -14.46 -42.69
N ILE A 390 -3.29 -14.10 -41.59
CA ILE A 390 -3.62 -12.89 -40.79
C ILE A 390 -3.59 -11.61 -41.63
N LEU A 391 -2.58 -11.45 -42.51
CA LEU A 391 -2.49 -10.25 -43.35
C LEU A 391 -3.68 -10.11 -44.31
N ALA A 392 -4.08 -11.22 -44.93
CA ALA A 392 -5.20 -11.23 -45.86
C ALA A 392 -6.56 -11.08 -45.15
N THR A 393 -6.74 -11.74 -44.00
CA THR A 393 -8.03 -11.81 -43.30
C THR A 393 -8.29 -10.60 -42.40
N VAL A 394 -7.26 -10.01 -41.79
CA VAL A 394 -7.42 -8.94 -40.79
C VAL A 394 -6.84 -7.62 -41.27
N VAL A 395 -5.59 -7.61 -41.75
CA VAL A 395 -4.89 -6.35 -42.06
C VAL A 395 -5.37 -5.71 -43.36
N ALA A 396 -5.55 -6.50 -44.42
CA ALA A 396 -5.97 -5.98 -45.72
C ALA A 396 -7.36 -5.30 -45.68
N PRO A 397 -8.40 -5.87 -45.03
CA PRO A 397 -9.69 -5.20 -44.90
C PRO A 397 -9.63 -3.89 -44.10
N LEU A 398 -8.82 -3.83 -43.03
CA LEU A 398 -8.61 -2.59 -42.28
C LEU A 398 -7.90 -1.53 -43.13
N ALA A 399 -6.94 -1.97 -43.95
CA ALA A 399 -6.17 -1.10 -44.80
C ALA A 399 -6.92 -0.49 -45.98
N GLU A 400 -8.01 -1.13 -46.40
CA GLU A 400 -8.92 -0.60 -47.41
C GLU A 400 -9.54 0.74 -46.96
N THR A 401 -9.82 0.87 -45.66
CA THR A 401 -10.56 2.00 -45.10
C THR A 401 -9.68 2.96 -44.30
N HIS A 402 -8.58 2.48 -43.72
CA HIS A 402 -7.73 3.25 -42.82
C HIS A 402 -6.23 2.99 -43.04
N PRO A 403 -5.34 3.94 -42.70
CA PRO A 403 -3.92 3.63 -42.57
C PRO A 403 -3.69 2.72 -41.35
N VAL A 404 -2.97 1.61 -41.53
CA VAL A 404 -2.78 0.58 -40.49
C VAL A 404 -1.33 0.56 -40.01
N LEU A 405 -1.08 0.43 -38.71
CA LEU A 405 0.24 0.08 -38.19
C LEU A 405 0.15 -1.31 -37.57
N LEU A 406 0.77 -2.31 -38.21
CA LEU A 406 0.91 -3.64 -37.63
C LEU A 406 2.17 -3.67 -36.74
N ILE A 407 2.06 -4.19 -35.53
CA ILE A 407 3.21 -4.38 -34.64
C ILE A 407 3.33 -5.87 -34.35
N VAL A 408 4.48 -6.45 -34.67
CA VAL A 408 4.76 -7.87 -34.41
C VAL A 408 5.62 -7.96 -33.16
N LEU A 409 5.01 -8.40 -32.06
CA LEU A 409 5.70 -8.62 -30.80
C LEU A 409 6.09 -10.09 -30.68
N ASP A 410 7.39 -10.36 -30.66
CA ASP A 410 7.91 -11.72 -30.55
C ASP A 410 7.53 -12.38 -29.21
N GLY A 411 7.14 -13.65 -29.26
CA GLY A 411 6.72 -14.41 -28.09
C GLY A 411 5.39 -13.97 -27.44
N LEU A 412 4.60 -13.10 -28.07
CA LEU A 412 3.33 -12.62 -27.50
C LEU A 412 2.21 -13.68 -27.61
N SER A 413 2.15 -14.58 -26.63
CA SER A 413 1.02 -15.50 -26.45
C SER A 413 -0.24 -14.75 -25.98
N VAL A 414 -1.42 -15.34 -26.20
CA VAL A 414 -2.70 -14.79 -25.71
C VAL A 414 -2.66 -14.52 -24.20
N SER A 415 -1.98 -15.37 -23.42
CA SER A 415 -1.80 -15.17 -21.99
C SER A 415 -0.93 -13.95 -21.61
N ILE A 416 0.07 -13.57 -22.42
CA ILE A 416 0.84 -12.34 -22.23
C ILE A 416 0.02 -11.12 -22.67
N THR A 417 -0.80 -11.27 -23.71
CA THR A 417 -1.66 -10.18 -24.20
C THR A 417 -2.60 -9.65 -23.12
N HIS A 418 -3.12 -10.49 -22.22
CA HIS A 418 -3.98 -10.02 -21.11
C HIS A 418 -3.30 -9.03 -20.18
N GLU A 419 -2.02 -9.24 -19.87
CA GLU A 419 -1.21 -8.31 -19.07
C GLU A 419 -1.02 -6.98 -19.81
N LEU A 420 -0.66 -7.04 -21.09
CA LEU A 420 -0.46 -5.86 -21.94
C LEU A 420 -1.76 -5.06 -22.16
N LEU A 421 -2.89 -5.72 -22.33
CA LEU A 421 -4.17 -5.06 -22.58
C LEU A 421 -4.63 -4.20 -21.40
N GLY A 422 -4.32 -4.61 -20.17
CA GLY A 422 -4.60 -3.80 -18.99
C GLY A 422 -3.99 -2.40 -19.09
N ASP A 423 -2.71 -2.32 -19.45
CA ASP A 423 -1.98 -1.06 -19.63
C ASP A 423 -2.49 -0.26 -20.82
N LEU A 424 -2.76 -0.92 -21.95
CA LEU A 424 -3.24 -0.27 -23.17
C LEU A 424 -4.62 0.38 -22.97
N ILE A 425 -5.55 -0.31 -22.30
CA ILE A 425 -6.89 0.21 -22.01
C ILE A 425 -6.80 1.44 -21.10
N GLN A 426 -5.93 1.42 -20.08
CA GLN A 426 -5.68 2.60 -19.23
C GLN A 426 -5.15 3.80 -20.01
N GLN A 427 -4.45 3.56 -21.12
CA GLN A 427 -3.98 4.59 -22.05
C GLN A 427 -5.00 4.95 -23.14
N ASN A 428 -6.27 4.57 -22.98
CA ASN A 428 -7.38 4.82 -23.91
C ASN A 428 -7.22 4.13 -25.28
N TRP A 429 -6.50 3.00 -25.34
CA TRP A 429 -6.53 2.15 -26.54
C TRP A 429 -7.79 1.29 -26.52
N HIS A 430 -8.45 1.20 -27.68
CA HIS A 430 -9.64 0.38 -27.85
C HIS A 430 -9.31 -0.90 -28.59
N LEU A 431 -9.71 -2.03 -28.04
CA LEU A 431 -9.70 -3.31 -28.74
C LEU A 431 -10.81 -3.29 -29.80
N ILE A 432 -10.52 -3.72 -31.03
CA ILE A 432 -11.52 -3.81 -32.11
C ILE A 432 -11.45 -5.22 -32.68
N SER A 433 -12.61 -5.88 -32.77
CA SER A 433 -12.78 -7.18 -33.42
C SER A 433 -13.73 -7.02 -34.61
N PRO A 434 -13.34 -7.42 -35.84
CA PRO A 434 -14.17 -7.22 -37.03
C PRO A 434 -15.52 -7.97 -36.99
N GLU A 435 -15.60 -9.09 -36.25
CA GLU A 435 -16.74 -10.02 -36.30
C GLU A 435 -17.55 -10.10 -35.01
N SER A 436 -17.13 -9.47 -33.90
CA SER A 436 -17.82 -9.58 -32.60
C SER A 436 -18.06 -8.22 -31.95
N GLN A 437 -19.30 -7.97 -31.49
CA GLN A 437 -19.61 -6.87 -30.56
C GLN A 437 -18.95 -7.05 -29.18
N ASP A 438 -18.46 -8.25 -28.87
CA ASP A 438 -17.98 -8.65 -27.54
C ASP A 438 -16.51 -8.30 -27.23
N TYR A 439 -15.84 -7.46 -28.04
CA TYR A 439 -14.46 -6.99 -27.77
C TYR A 439 -13.48 -8.11 -27.36
N SER A 440 -13.53 -9.26 -28.03
CA SER A 440 -12.68 -10.42 -27.69
C SER A 440 -11.38 -10.43 -28.51
N ILE A 441 -10.30 -10.99 -27.93
CA ILE A 441 -9.01 -11.16 -28.62
C ILE A 441 -9.17 -12.23 -29.71
N GLN A 442 -8.82 -11.90 -30.95
CA GLN A 442 -8.72 -12.90 -32.02
C GLN A 442 -7.37 -13.61 -31.96
N ALA A 443 -7.37 -14.93 -31.74
CA ALA A 443 -6.14 -15.73 -31.69
C ALA A 443 -5.70 -16.17 -33.10
N GLY A 444 -4.41 -16.03 -33.39
CA GLY A 444 -3.76 -16.62 -34.56
C GLY A 444 -3.07 -17.94 -34.22
N LEU A 445 -3.19 -18.94 -35.08
CA LEU A 445 -2.49 -20.21 -34.98
C LEU A 445 -1.10 -20.07 -35.60
N ALA A 446 -0.06 -20.20 -34.78
CA ALA A 446 1.33 -20.14 -35.22
C ALA A 446 1.65 -21.26 -36.24
N ALA A 447 2.63 -21.01 -37.11
CA ALA A 447 3.14 -22.03 -38.02
C ALA A 447 3.81 -23.16 -37.23
N ILE A 448 3.92 -24.35 -37.82
CA ILE A 448 4.62 -25.50 -37.22
C ILE A 448 5.93 -25.73 -37.98
N PRO A 449 7.10 -25.72 -37.30
CA PRO A 449 7.31 -25.48 -35.87
C PRO A 449 7.05 -24.02 -35.46
N SER A 450 6.57 -23.81 -34.23
CA SER A 450 6.20 -22.50 -33.68
C SER A 450 7.42 -21.71 -33.20
N VAL A 451 8.38 -21.53 -34.09
CA VAL A 451 9.60 -20.73 -33.91
C VAL A 451 9.47 -19.41 -34.66
N THR A 452 10.15 -18.37 -34.15
CA THR A 452 10.01 -16.99 -34.63
C THR A 452 10.33 -16.86 -36.12
N ASP A 453 11.39 -17.49 -36.61
CA ASP A 453 11.82 -17.39 -38.01
C ASP A 453 10.81 -18.01 -38.99
N VAL A 454 10.13 -19.10 -38.62
CA VAL A 454 9.08 -19.72 -39.43
C VAL A 454 7.77 -18.94 -39.34
N SER A 455 7.32 -18.61 -38.13
CA SER A 455 6.02 -17.95 -37.94
C SER A 455 6.01 -16.52 -38.46
N ARG A 456 7.06 -15.73 -38.20
CA ARG A 456 7.16 -14.35 -38.69
C ARG A 456 7.33 -14.30 -40.20
N MET A 457 8.16 -15.18 -40.77
CA MET A 457 8.29 -15.26 -42.23
C MET A 457 6.94 -15.63 -42.87
N SER A 458 6.24 -16.62 -42.32
CA SER A 458 4.95 -17.06 -42.87
C SER A 458 3.89 -15.98 -42.79
N LEU A 459 3.83 -15.23 -41.68
CA LEU A 459 3.00 -14.03 -41.54
C LEU A 459 3.28 -13.03 -42.67
N LEU A 460 4.55 -12.64 -42.84
CA LEU A 460 4.93 -11.54 -43.72
C LEU A 460 4.84 -11.90 -45.21
N CYS A 461 5.00 -13.18 -45.55
CA CYS A 461 4.90 -13.68 -46.93
C CYS A 461 3.50 -14.13 -47.32
N GLY A 462 2.55 -14.24 -46.39
CA GLY A 462 1.19 -14.73 -46.67
C GLY A 462 1.10 -16.22 -46.98
N GLN A 463 2.17 -16.98 -46.72
CA GLN A 463 2.26 -18.43 -47.00
C GLN A 463 3.29 -19.10 -46.08
N LEU A 464 3.10 -20.39 -45.78
CA LEU A 464 4.04 -21.18 -44.99
C LEU A 464 5.42 -21.20 -45.65
N CYS A 465 6.40 -20.54 -45.04
CA CYS A 465 7.76 -20.54 -45.55
C CYS A 465 8.79 -20.14 -44.49
N GLN A 466 10.06 -20.42 -44.81
CA GLN A 466 11.23 -20.03 -44.01
C GLN A 466 12.21 -19.23 -44.90
N GLY A 467 13.07 -18.42 -44.26
CA GLY A 467 14.12 -17.66 -44.93
C GLY A 467 14.73 -16.56 -44.06
N ALA A 468 15.41 -15.60 -44.68
CA ALA A 468 16.06 -14.47 -44.02
C ALA A 468 15.33 -13.14 -44.25
N SER A 469 15.73 -12.08 -43.53
CA SER A 469 15.04 -10.78 -43.54
C SER A 469 14.81 -10.16 -44.93
N ASN A 470 15.69 -10.38 -45.91
CA ASN A 470 15.46 -9.88 -47.27
C ASN A 470 14.20 -10.48 -47.91
N LYS A 471 13.91 -11.75 -47.63
CA LYS A 471 12.70 -12.44 -48.11
C LYS A 471 11.46 -11.93 -47.38
N GLU A 472 11.55 -11.57 -46.09
CA GLU A 472 10.46 -10.92 -45.35
C GLU A 472 10.08 -9.58 -46.00
N VAL A 473 11.07 -8.75 -46.34
CA VAL A 473 10.85 -7.47 -47.04
C VAL A 473 10.18 -7.71 -48.39
N GLN A 474 10.73 -8.61 -49.20
CA GLN A 474 10.16 -8.92 -50.51
C GLN A 474 8.75 -9.50 -50.41
N GLY A 475 8.48 -10.38 -49.45
CA GLY A 475 7.18 -10.97 -49.21
C GLY A 475 6.14 -9.91 -48.84
N PHE A 476 6.46 -9.06 -47.86
CA PHE A 476 5.54 -8.05 -47.36
C PHE A 476 5.27 -6.95 -48.40
N CYS A 477 6.32 -6.45 -49.07
CA CYS A 477 6.18 -5.42 -50.11
C CYS A 477 5.35 -5.90 -51.32
N ASN A 478 5.36 -7.21 -51.59
CA ASN A 478 4.66 -7.81 -52.74
C ASN A 478 3.39 -8.58 -52.34
N HIS A 479 2.95 -8.50 -51.08
CA HIS A 479 1.79 -9.25 -50.61
C HIS A 479 0.53 -8.84 -51.40
N PRO A 480 -0.12 -9.75 -52.16
CA PRO A 480 -1.17 -9.37 -53.12
C PRO A 480 -2.32 -8.57 -52.51
N ASP A 481 -2.84 -8.99 -51.35
CA ASP A 481 -3.96 -8.31 -50.70
C ASP A 481 -3.58 -6.94 -50.13
N LEU A 482 -2.34 -6.74 -49.66
CA LEU A 482 -1.91 -5.43 -49.17
C LEU A 482 -1.59 -4.48 -50.33
N VAL A 483 -0.99 -5.00 -51.41
CA VAL A 483 -0.70 -4.22 -52.63
C VAL A 483 -1.99 -3.75 -53.30
N ARG A 484 -3.07 -4.55 -53.26
CA ARG A 484 -4.40 -4.17 -53.79
C ARG A 484 -4.90 -2.84 -53.22
N HIS A 485 -4.62 -2.58 -51.94
CA HIS A 485 -5.03 -1.35 -51.24
C HIS A 485 -3.91 -0.30 -51.16
N SER A 486 -2.79 -0.53 -51.87
CA SER A 486 -1.64 0.38 -51.92
C SER A 486 -1.63 1.22 -53.19
N LYS A 487 -1.08 2.44 -53.14
CA LYS A 487 -0.95 3.30 -54.33
C LYS A 487 0.13 2.75 -55.27
N ARG A 488 -0.08 2.90 -56.57
CA ARG A 488 0.92 2.64 -57.63
C ARG A 488 2.18 3.45 -57.31
N ASN A 489 3.28 2.80 -56.89
CA ASN A 489 4.57 3.35 -56.42
C ASN A 489 4.73 3.55 -54.90
N MET A 490 3.80 3.11 -54.05
CA MET A 490 3.98 3.09 -52.60
C MET A 490 3.51 1.75 -52.02
N PRO A 491 4.33 0.69 -52.14
CA PRO A 491 4.00 -0.62 -51.59
C PRO A 491 3.97 -0.59 -50.05
N PRO A 492 3.42 -1.63 -49.40
CA PRO A 492 3.50 -1.81 -47.96
C PRO A 492 4.96 -1.77 -47.47
N LEU A 493 5.19 -1.12 -46.33
CA LEU A 493 6.52 -0.91 -45.78
C LEU A 493 6.76 -1.77 -44.54
N LEU A 494 7.80 -2.61 -44.61
CA LEU A 494 8.30 -3.40 -43.48
C LEU A 494 9.52 -2.71 -42.86
N PHE A 495 9.50 -2.51 -41.55
CA PHE A 495 10.65 -2.00 -40.81
C PHE A 495 11.09 -3.00 -39.73
N HIS A 496 12.32 -3.48 -39.84
CA HIS A 496 12.96 -4.28 -38.78
C HIS A 496 13.59 -3.37 -37.72
N LYS A 497 13.59 -3.82 -36.46
CA LYS A 497 14.21 -3.13 -35.31
C LYS A 497 15.63 -2.60 -35.56
N LYS A 498 16.47 -3.33 -36.31
CA LYS A 498 17.85 -2.89 -36.63
C LYS A 498 17.88 -1.62 -37.48
N THR A 499 16.92 -1.46 -38.38
CA THR A 499 16.79 -0.31 -39.28
C THR A 499 16.46 0.97 -38.52
N PHE A 500 15.74 0.88 -37.39
CA PHE A 500 15.45 2.02 -36.52
C PHE A 500 16.67 2.53 -35.74
N ARG A 501 17.57 1.64 -35.32
CA ARG A 501 18.79 2.03 -34.57
C ARG A 501 19.81 2.77 -35.42
N GLN A 502 19.78 2.58 -36.74
CA GLN A 502 20.68 3.27 -37.69
C GLN A 502 20.10 4.60 -38.21
N ALA A 503 18.79 4.83 -38.04
CA ALA A 503 18.10 6.04 -38.51
C ALA A 503 18.22 7.25 -37.55
N THR A 504 18.96 7.14 -36.44
CA THR A 504 19.15 8.21 -35.44
C THR A 504 19.98 9.42 -35.93
N HIS A 505 20.47 9.41 -37.17
CA HIS A 505 21.10 10.57 -37.83
C HIS A 505 20.19 11.32 -38.81
N LEU A 506 18.90 10.98 -38.91
CA LEU A 506 17.92 11.82 -39.62
C LEU A 506 17.33 12.88 -38.67
N PRO A 507 17.08 14.12 -39.15
CA PRO A 507 16.58 15.19 -38.31
C PRO A 507 15.20 14.83 -37.78
N SER A 508 15.16 14.65 -36.45
CA SER A 508 14.02 14.64 -35.54
C SER A 508 12.82 13.75 -35.90
N LEU A 509 12.56 12.79 -35.00
CA LEU A 509 11.30 12.04 -34.89
C LEU A 509 10.04 12.93 -34.86
N THR A 510 10.18 14.24 -34.62
CA THR A 510 9.11 15.24 -34.72
C THR A 510 8.54 15.41 -36.13
N ASN A 511 9.29 15.11 -37.20
CA ASN A 511 8.77 15.10 -38.57
C ASN A 511 8.18 13.74 -39.01
N PHE A 512 8.41 12.68 -38.23
CA PHE A 512 7.74 11.37 -38.43
C PHE A 512 6.39 11.27 -37.70
N ILE A 513 6.19 12.12 -36.69
CA ILE A 513 4.96 12.29 -35.88
C ILE A 513 4.13 13.50 -36.38
N ALA A 514 4.42 14.04 -37.57
CA ALA A 514 3.51 14.93 -38.28
C ALA A 514 2.32 14.11 -38.85
N LEU A 515 1.36 13.92 -37.95
CA LEU A 515 0.07 13.25 -38.04
C LEU A 515 -0.90 13.95 -39.03
N SER A 516 -0.62 13.88 -40.34
CA SER A 516 -1.58 14.36 -41.35
C SER A 516 -1.39 13.74 -42.74
N ASN A 517 -1.57 12.41 -42.88
CA ASN A 517 -2.03 11.85 -44.17
C ASN A 517 -2.55 10.40 -44.06
N PRO A 518 -3.73 10.07 -44.63
CA PRO A 518 -4.55 8.94 -44.17
C PRO A 518 -4.29 7.59 -44.89
N THR A 519 -3.11 7.28 -45.42
CA THR A 519 -2.98 6.06 -46.28
C THR A 519 -1.61 5.37 -46.23
N LYS A 520 -1.26 4.65 -45.16
CA LYS A 520 -0.16 3.65 -45.16
C LYS A 520 -0.41 2.52 -44.16
N ILE A 521 -0.30 1.27 -44.63
CA ILE A 521 0.01 0.11 -43.77
C ILE A 521 1.51 0.15 -43.45
N ARG A 522 1.90 0.12 -42.19
CA ARG A 522 3.30 0.13 -41.73
C ARG A 522 3.50 -1.01 -40.74
N LEU A 523 4.65 -1.70 -40.75
CA LEU A 523 4.92 -2.76 -39.78
C LEU A 523 6.15 -2.45 -38.92
N LEU A 524 6.00 -2.53 -37.59
CA LEU A 524 7.09 -2.53 -36.62
C LEU A 524 7.34 -3.97 -36.15
N GLY A 525 8.49 -4.54 -36.51
CA GLY A 525 8.88 -5.91 -36.16
C GLY A 525 10.30 -6.04 -35.62
#